data_AF-A0A642UI59-F1
#
_entry.id   AF-A0A642UI59-F1
#
_cell.length_a   1.000
_cell.length_b   1.000
_cell.length_c   1.000
_cell.angle_alpha   90.00
_cell.angle_beta   90.00
_cell.angle_gamma   90.00
#
_symmetry.space_group_name_H-M   'P 1'
#
loop_
_entity.id
_entity.type
_entity.pdbx_description
1 polymer ?
#
loop_
_entity_poly.entity_id
_entity_poly.type
_entity_poly.pdbx_seq_one_letter_code
_entity_poly.pdbx_strand_id
1 'polypeptide(L)'
;MGANKKKTNLRQIEGLSGKSVGSAKLKKKIRDLERLLKRPNLEANKKVETERALAALRSEVEGVQESKKVGQIAKKYHMVRFFERKKAYRRLKQALKRHLEDPESKSCKKAFEKAEVDLYYTLTFPIDHKYVSLFPTEAADKSADQRKQYRKQVEAAIKQGKYPVGLDEDSNSRAMAEFSKNHKFQTNTPKKHSHSDDKKPDPESDSDNNDDDFFE
;
A
#
# COMPACT_ATOMS: atom_id res chain seq x y z
N MET A 1 -44.93 25.08 -25.16
CA MET A 1 -43.73 24.24 -24.94
C MET A 1 -42.92 24.79 -23.76
N GLY A 2 -42.99 24.14 -22.60
CA GLY A 2 -42.37 24.64 -21.36
C GLY A 2 -40.89 24.24 -21.25
N ALA A 3 -39.99 25.22 -21.26
CA ALA A 3 -38.56 25.01 -21.10
C ALA A 3 -38.21 24.63 -19.66
N ASN A 4 -37.83 23.36 -19.45
CA ASN A 4 -37.46 22.80 -18.15
C ASN A 4 -36.07 23.29 -17.72
N LYS A 5 -36.00 24.48 -17.09
CA LYS A 5 -34.77 25.04 -16.53
C LYS A 5 -34.36 24.27 -15.27
N LYS A 6 -33.50 23.26 -15.42
CA LYS A 6 -32.82 22.61 -14.30
C LYS A 6 -31.93 23.62 -13.57
N LYS A 7 -32.43 24.22 -12.49
CA LYS A 7 -31.65 25.05 -11.56
C LYS A 7 -30.56 24.17 -10.95
N THR A 8 -29.30 24.40 -11.32
CA THR A 8 -28.14 23.76 -10.70
C THR A 8 -28.02 24.27 -9.27
N ASN A 9 -28.39 23.43 -8.30
CA ASN A 9 -28.32 23.71 -6.87
C ASN A 9 -26.86 23.88 -6.43
N LEU A 10 -26.44 25.13 -6.23
CA LEU A 10 -25.13 25.51 -5.69
C LEU A 10 -24.91 25.05 -4.22
N ARG A 11 -25.99 24.71 -3.51
CA ARG A 11 -25.99 24.29 -2.10
C ARG A 11 -25.43 22.87 -1.84
N GLN A 12 -25.08 22.11 -2.88
CA GLN A 12 -24.44 20.79 -2.72
C GLN A 12 -22.90 20.85 -2.62
N ILE A 13 -22.32 22.06 -2.60
CA ILE A 13 -20.86 22.25 -2.59
C ILE A 13 -20.28 22.14 -1.16
N GLU A 14 -21.03 22.49 -0.13
CA GLU A 14 -20.53 22.57 1.26
C GLU A 14 -20.42 21.22 2.00
N GLY A 15 -21.10 20.16 1.53
CA GLY A 15 -21.26 18.91 2.30
C GLY A 15 -20.31 17.75 2.00
N LEU A 16 -19.23 17.95 1.23
CA LEU A 16 -18.45 16.83 0.64
C LEU A 16 -16.99 16.71 1.08
N SER A 17 -16.53 17.57 2.00
CA SER A 17 -15.15 17.56 2.53
C SER A 17 -14.74 16.25 3.22
N GLY A 18 -15.68 15.34 3.52
CA GLY A 18 -15.41 14.12 4.32
C GLY A 18 -15.70 12.78 3.65
N LYS A 19 -16.13 12.74 2.39
CA LYS A 19 -16.45 11.48 1.68
C LYS A 19 -15.69 11.44 0.36
N SER A 20 -14.86 10.42 0.14
CA SER A 20 -14.02 10.28 -1.07
C SER A 20 -14.88 10.29 -2.34
N VAL A 21 -15.04 11.47 -2.94
CA VAL A 21 -15.82 11.65 -4.16
C VAL A 21 -15.01 11.03 -5.31
N GLY A 22 -15.62 10.10 -6.05
CA GLY A 22 -14.95 9.49 -7.20
C GLY A 22 -14.48 10.53 -8.22
N SER A 23 -13.28 10.36 -8.78
CA SER A 23 -12.62 11.35 -9.66
C SER A 23 -13.49 11.85 -10.82
N ALA A 24 -14.40 11.02 -11.34
CA ALA A 24 -15.33 11.40 -12.40
C ALA A 24 -16.33 12.48 -11.95
N LYS A 25 -16.80 12.42 -10.69
CA LYS A 25 -17.71 13.40 -10.11
C LYS A 25 -16.99 14.74 -9.87
N LEU A 26 -15.74 14.72 -9.40
CA LEU A 26 -14.92 15.93 -9.25
C LEU A 26 -14.67 16.62 -10.61
N LYS A 27 -14.26 15.85 -11.63
CA LYS A 27 -14.09 16.37 -13.00
C LYS A 27 -15.38 16.92 -13.61
N LYS A 28 -16.54 16.36 -13.26
CA LYS A 28 -17.84 16.91 -13.66
C LYS A 28 -18.06 18.29 -13.03
N LYS A 29 -17.83 18.42 -11.71
CA LYS A 29 -17.97 19.69 -10.99
C LYS A 29 -17.03 20.78 -11.53
N ILE A 30 -15.76 20.44 -11.82
CA ILE A 30 -14.82 21.38 -12.44
C ILE A 30 -15.38 21.91 -13.76
N ARG A 31 -15.84 21.03 -14.65
CA ARG A 31 -16.44 21.44 -15.93
C ARG A 31 -17.69 22.31 -15.73
N ASP A 32 -18.52 22.00 -14.74
CA ASP A 32 -19.71 22.79 -14.44
C ASP A 32 -19.37 24.20 -13.91
N LEU A 33 -18.35 24.33 -13.05
CA LEU A 33 -17.85 25.63 -12.59
C LEU A 33 -17.15 26.43 -13.69
N GLU A 34 -16.36 25.79 -14.54
CA GLU A 34 -15.74 26.44 -15.72
C GLU A 34 -16.80 26.97 -16.69
N ARG A 35 -17.90 26.22 -16.88
CA ARG A 35 -19.04 26.68 -17.69
C ARG A 35 -19.79 27.83 -17.01
N LEU A 36 -19.86 27.84 -15.68
CA LEU A 36 -20.49 28.92 -14.91
C LEU A 36 -19.69 30.23 -15.03
N LEU A 37 -18.35 30.16 -14.94
CA LEU A 37 -17.45 31.30 -15.10
C LEU A 37 -17.48 31.91 -16.51
N LYS A 38 -17.73 31.10 -17.54
CA LYS A 38 -17.86 31.58 -18.93
C LYS A 38 -19.14 32.40 -19.21
N ARG A 39 -20.08 32.49 -18.25
CA ARG A 39 -21.31 33.26 -18.45
C ARG A 39 -21.04 34.77 -18.31
N PRO A 40 -21.53 35.62 -19.23
CA PRO A 40 -21.21 37.05 -19.24
C PRO A 40 -21.77 37.82 -18.04
N ASN A 41 -22.94 37.42 -17.52
CA ASN A 41 -23.68 38.15 -16.48
C ASN A 41 -23.57 37.50 -15.08
N LEU A 42 -22.35 37.20 -14.62
CA LEU A 42 -22.13 36.67 -13.27
C LEU A 42 -21.68 37.79 -12.31
N GLU A 43 -22.33 37.89 -11.16
CA GLU A 43 -21.97 38.84 -10.09
C GLU A 43 -20.51 38.65 -9.64
N ALA A 44 -19.83 39.75 -9.32
CA ALA A 44 -18.41 39.73 -8.95
C ALA A 44 -18.11 38.82 -7.75
N ASN A 45 -18.93 38.85 -6.69
CA ASN A 45 -18.75 37.99 -5.52
C ASN A 45 -18.86 36.50 -5.88
N LYS A 46 -19.86 36.15 -6.71
CA LYS A 46 -20.04 34.78 -7.20
C LYS A 46 -18.90 34.32 -8.11
N LYS A 47 -18.30 35.22 -8.90
CA LYS A 47 -17.07 34.92 -9.68
C LYS A 47 -15.93 34.51 -8.76
N VAL A 48 -15.63 35.31 -7.73
CA VAL A 48 -14.54 35.03 -6.78
C VAL A 48 -14.77 33.72 -6.03
N GLU A 49 -15.99 33.47 -5.56
CA GLU A 49 -16.33 32.21 -4.88
C GLU A 49 -16.17 30.99 -5.80
N THR A 50 -16.62 31.09 -7.04
CA THR A 50 -16.55 29.99 -8.02
C THR A 50 -15.11 29.72 -8.47
N GLU A 51 -14.27 30.75 -8.61
CA GLU A 51 -12.82 30.60 -8.85
C GLU A 51 -12.12 29.91 -7.69
N ARG A 52 -12.40 30.31 -6.44
CA ARG A 52 -11.87 29.65 -5.25
C ARG A 52 -12.29 28.17 -5.17
N ALA A 53 -13.57 27.89 -5.40
CA ALA A 53 -14.10 26.53 -5.41
C ALA A 53 -13.48 25.67 -6.53
N LEU A 54 -13.27 26.26 -7.71
CA LEU A 54 -12.62 25.61 -8.84
C LEU A 54 -11.16 25.27 -8.52
N ALA A 55 -10.41 26.19 -7.91
CA ALA A 55 -9.03 25.95 -7.48
C ALA A 55 -8.96 24.80 -6.45
N ALA A 56 -9.84 24.80 -5.45
CA ALA A 56 -9.93 23.73 -4.46
C ALA A 56 -10.22 22.36 -5.10
N LEU A 57 -11.19 22.29 -6.02
CA LEU A 57 -11.54 21.05 -6.71
C LEU A 57 -10.42 20.54 -7.63
N ARG A 58 -9.64 21.43 -8.24
CA ARG A 58 -8.47 21.03 -9.05
C ARG A 58 -7.41 20.35 -8.20
N SER A 59 -7.07 20.95 -7.05
CA SER A 59 -6.14 20.34 -6.08
C SER A 59 -6.65 18.99 -5.57
N GLU A 60 -7.94 18.85 -5.30
CA GLU A 60 -8.53 17.56 -4.89
C GLU A 60 -8.40 16.50 -5.99
N VAL A 61 -8.61 16.86 -7.26
CA VAL A 61 -8.44 15.94 -8.39
C VAL A 61 -6.99 15.49 -8.54
N GLU A 62 -6.02 16.38 -8.33
CA GLU A 62 -4.59 16.05 -8.35
C GLU A 62 -4.26 15.04 -7.26
N GLY A 63 -4.67 15.29 -6.01
CA GLY A 63 -4.45 14.35 -4.90
C GLY A 63 -5.08 12.97 -5.13
N VAL A 64 -6.28 12.91 -5.72
CA VAL A 64 -6.91 11.64 -6.11
C VAL A 64 -6.12 10.92 -7.22
N GLN A 65 -5.56 11.66 -8.18
CA GLN A 65 -4.74 11.07 -9.24
C GLN A 65 -3.40 10.55 -8.70
N GLU A 66 -2.75 11.29 -7.82
CA GLU A 66 -1.53 10.86 -7.14
C GLU A 66 -1.76 9.60 -6.32
N SER A 67 -2.81 9.57 -5.50
CA SER A 67 -3.19 8.39 -4.72
C SER A 67 -3.42 7.16 -5.60
N LYS A 68 -4.01 7.34 -6.79
CA LYS A 68 -4.16 6.25 -7.77
C LYS A 68 -2.82 5.78 -8.34
N LYS A 69 -1.90 6.69 -8.68
CA LYS A 69 -0.56 6.36 -9.15
C LYS A 69 0.21 5.58 -8.08
N VAL A 70 0.19 6.05 -6.84
CA VAL A 70 0.79 5.35 -5.69
C VAL A 70 0.19 3.96 -5.53
N GLY A 71 -1.14 3.83 -5.59
CA GLY A 71 -1.81 2.52 -5.53
C GLY A 71 -1.42 1.57 -6.66
N GLN A 72 -1.21 2.08 -7.88
CA GLN A 72 -0.75 1.28 -9.02
C GLN A 72 0.70 0.80 -8.83
N ILE A 73 1.60 1.68 -8.38
CA ILE A 73 3.01 1.35 -8.11
C ILE A 73 3.09 0.33 -6.98
N ALA A 74 2.34 0.55 -5.90
CA ALA A 74 2.27 -0.37 -4.77
C ALA A 74 1.83 -1.77 -5.23
N LYS A 75 0.75 -1.89 -6.01
CA LYS A 75 0.29 -3.18 -6.58
C LYS A 75 1.34 -3.82 -7.49
N LYS A 76 1.96 -3.05 -8.39
CA LYS A 76 2.96 -3.53 -9.34
C LYS A 76 4.15 -4.19 -8.65
N TYR A 77 4.63 -3.60 -7.55
CA TYR A 77 5.82 -4.07 -6.84
C TYR A 77 5.50 -4.89 -5.58
N HIS A 78 4.23 -5.07 -5.23
CA HIS A 78 3.78 -5.75 -4.02
C HIS A 78 4.38 -7.15 -3.89
N MET A 79 4.24 -7.98 -4.93
CA MET A 79 4.77 -9.35 -4.94
C MET A 79 6.30 -9.39 -4.93
N VAL A 80 6.97 -8.55 -5.72
CA VAL A 80 8.44 -8.47 -5.75
C VAL A 80 8.98 -8.11 -4.36
N ARG A 81 8.42 -7.08 -3.74
CA ARG A 81 8.76 -6.65 -2.37
C ARG A 81 8.47 -7.75 -1.35
N PHE A 82 7.37 -8.49 -1.49
CA PHE A 82 7.03 -9.59 -0.61
C PHE A 82 8.08 -10.72 -0.66
N PHE A 83 8.45 -11.17 -1.86
CA PHE A 83 9.46 -12.23 -2.01
C PHE A 83 10.85 -11.78 -1.55
N GLU A 84 11.25 -10.54 -1.86
CA GLU A 84 12.52 -10.00 -1.39
C GLU A 84 12.56 -9.85 0.12
N ARG A 85 11.46 -9.39 0.73
CA ARG A 85 11.32 -9.29 2.18
C ARG A 85 11.41 -10.67 2.85
N LYS A 86 10.73 -11.68 2.31
CA LYS A 86 10.84 -13.08 2.77
C LYS A 86 12.28 -13.61 2.64
N LYS A 87 12.96 -13.27 1.53
CA LYS A 87 14.37 -13.65 1.30
C LYS A 87 15.31 -12.95 2.28
N ALA A 88 15.14 -11.65 2.51
CA ALA A 88 15.91 -10.85 3.48
C ALA A 88 15.69 -11.37 4.91
N TYR A 89 14.44 -11.65 5.28
CA TYR A 89 14.07 -12.25 6.56
C TYR A 89 14.80 -13.58 6.81
N ARG A 90 14.80 -14.49 5.82
CA ARG A 90 15.51 -15.77 5.93
C ARG A 90 17.02 -15.57 6.10
N ARG A 91 17.62 -14.62 5.37
CA ARG A 91 19.04 -14.29 5.49
C ARG A 91 19.38 -13.71 6.86
N LEU A 92 18.52 -12.84 7.38
CA LEU A 92 18.66 -12.29 8.73
C LEU A 92 18.64 -13.42 9.77
N LYS A 93 17.67 -14.33 9.71
CA LYS A 93 17.59 -15.47 10.64
C LYS A 93 18.84 -16.37 10.59
N GLN A 94 19.39 -16.60 9.39
CA GLN A 94 20.63 -17.37 9.23
C GLN A 94 21.85 -16.63 9.78
N ALA A 95 21.96 -15.32 9.51
CA ALA A 95 23.06 -14.50 10.01
C ALA A 95 23.01 -14.37 11.54
N LEU A 96 21.80 -14.23 12.11
CA LEU A 96 21.54 -14.23 13.54
C LEU A 96 22.10 -15.49 14.20
N LYS A 97 21.74 -16.66 13.67
CA LYS A 97 22.19 -17.94 14.22
C LYS A 97 23.72 -18.06 14.22
N ARG A 98 24.36 -17.71 13.10
CA ARG A 98 25.83 -17.72 12.99
C ARG A 98 26.51 -16.72 13.92
N HIS A 99 25.90 -15.57 14.12
CA HIS A 99 26.41 -14.57 15.04
C HIS A 99 26.31 -15.02 16.50
N LEU A 100 25.25 -15.74 16.87
CA LEU A 100 25.11 -16.36 18.18
C LEU A 100 26.09 -17.52 18.40
N GLU A 101 26.36 -18.32 17.37
CA GLU A 101 27.34 -19.41 17.40
C GLU A 101 28.79 -18.90 17.53
N ASP A 102 29.11 -17.77 16.91
CA ASP A 102 30.43 -17.13 16.97
C ASP A 102 30.29 -15.60 17.12
N PRO A 103 30.15 -15.11 18.37
CA PRO A 103 29.94 -13.69 18.64
C PRO A 103 31.20 -12.85 18.47
N GLU A 104 32.41 -13.43 18.55
CA GLU A 104 33.66 -12.69 18.42
C GLU A 104 34.07 -12.46 16.95
N SER A 105 33.55 -13.27 16.04
CA SER A 105 33.78 -13.09 14.61
C SER A 105 33.20 -11.79 14.08
N LYS A 106 34.10 -10.86 13.74
CA LYS A 106 33.80 -9.61 13.03
C LYS A 106 33.07 -9.86 11.71
N SER A 107 33.28 -11.02 11.07
CA SER A 107 32.61 -11.37 9.83
C SER A 107 31.13 -11.71 10.04
N CYS A 108 30.81 -12.43 11.13
CA CYS A 108 29.44 -12.76 11.51
C CYS A 108 28.65 -11.50 11.90
N LYS A 109 29.25 -10.60 12.70
CA LYS A 109 28.69 -9.29 13.05
C LYS A 109 28.33 -8.46 11.81
N LYS A 110 29.27 -8.28 10.89
CA LYS A 110 29.04 -7.54 9.64
C LYS A 110 27.95 -8.17 8.75
N ALA A 111 27.91 -9.50 8.68
CA ALA A 111 26.88 -10.21 7.92
C ALA A 111 25.49 -10.02 8.52
N PHE A 112 25.39 -10.00 9.85
CA PHE A 112 24.17 -9.71 10.60
C PHE A 112 23.67 -8.28 10.34
N GLU A 113 24.52 -7.27 10.56
CA GLU A 113 24.20 -5.86 10.29
C GLU A 113 23.74 -5.63 8.84
N LYS A 114 24.43 -6.27 7.88
CA LYS A 114 24.06 -6.18 6.46
C LYS A 114 22.67 -6.77 6.20
N ALA A 115 22.36 -7.93 6.80
CA ALA A 115 21.06 -8.57 6.63
C ALA A 115 19.93 -7.77 7.29
N GLU A 116 20.21 -7.07 8.38
CA GLU A 116 19.29 -6.17 9.06
C GLU A 116 18.95 -4.96 8.18
N VAL A 117 19.96 -4.30 7.62
CA VAL A 117 19.78 -3.22 6.63
C VAL A 117 18.96 -3.69 5.43
N ASP A 118 19.23 -4.89 4.91
CA ASP A 118 18.49 -5.45 3.78
C ASP A 118 17.01 -5.70 4.12
N LEU A 119 16.68 -6.17 5.33
CA LEU A 119 15.30 -6.32 5.76
C LEU A 119 14.60 -4.95 5.86
N TYR A 120 15.24 -3.99 6.54
CA TYR A 120 14.70 -2.65 6.70
C TYR A 120 14.47 -1.94 5.38
N TYR A 121 15.38 -2.10 4.43
CA TYR A 121 15.20 -1.61 3.06
C TYR A 121 13.85 -2.05 2.47
N THR A 122 13.50 -3.33 2.55
CA THR A 122 12.23 -3.83 1.99
C THR A 122 10.97 -3.33 2.73
N LEU A 123 11.12 -2.94 4.00
CA LEU A 123 10.05 -2.43 4.86
C LEU A 123 9.83 -0.93 4.63
N THR A 124 10.91 -0.14 4.60
CA THR A 124 10.87 1.32 4.63
C THR A 124 10.95 1.95 3.25
N PHE A 125 11.24 1.18 2.19
CA PHE A 125 11.30 1.71 0.83
C PHE A 125 9.96 2.40 0.47
N PRO A 126 10.00 3.63 -0.08
CA PRO A 126 8.78 4.39 -0.39
C PRO A 126 7.82 3.64 -1.32
N ILE A 127 6.52 3.76 -1.08
CA ILE A 127 5.48 3.02 -1.85
C ILE A 127 5.10 3.71 -3.17
N ASP A 128 5.38 4.99 -3.26
CA ASP A 128 5.16 5.92 -4.37
C ASP A 128 6.27 5.86 -5.43
N HIS A 129 7.43 5.28 -5.10
CA HIS A 129 8.55 5.15 -6.01
C HIS A 129 8.67 3.74 -6.61
N LYS A 130 9.28 3.66 -7.81
CA LYS A 130 9.67 2.40 -8.44
C LYS A 130 10.60 1.63 -7.51
N TYR A 131 10.20 0.43 -7.12
CA TYR A 131 11.02 -0.41 -6.26
C TYR A 131 12.31 -0.84 -6.96
N VAL A 132 13.44 -0.67 -6.28
CA VAL A 132 14.75 -1.13 -6.74
C VAL A 132 15.06 -2.44 -6.02
N SER A 133 15.15 -3.54 -6.77
CA SER A 133 15.35 -4.89 -6.26
C SER A 133 16.68 -5.03 -5.52
N LEU A 134 16.67 -5.65 -4.34
CA LEU A 134 17.89 -6.00 -3.59
C LEU A 134 18.62 -7.19 -4.20
N PHE A 135 17.88 -8.14 -4.77
CA PHE A 135 18.40 -9.42 -5.24
C PHE A 135 17.99 -9.65 -6.71
N PRO A 136 18.51 -8.84 -7.65
CA PRO A 136 18.20 -8.96 -9.06
C PRO A 136 18.67 -10.33 -9.57
N THR A 137 17.90 -10.90 -10.49
CA THR A 137 18.26 -12.14 -11.20
C THR A 137 19.29 -11.88 -12.30
N GLU A 138 19.31 -10.68 -12.86
CA GLU A 138 20.24 -10.26 -13.91
C GLU A 138 21.44 -9.51 -13.33
N ALA A 139 22.63 -9.77 -13.87
CA ALA A 139 23.90 -9.25 -13.34
C ALA A 139 24.14 -7.75 -13.68
N ALA A 140 23.51 -7.23 -14.74
CA ALA A 140 23.68 -5.85 -15.19
C ALA A 140 22.53 -4.95 -14.72
N ASP A 141 22.62 -4.43 -13.48
CA ASP A 141 21.60 -3.49 -12.98
C ASP A 141 22.05 -2.03 -13.11
N LYS A 142 21.38 -1.30 -14.01
CA LYS A 142 21.50 0.17 -14.17
C LYS A 142 21.08 0.94 -12.91
N SER A 143 20.42 0.29 -11.96
CA SER A 143 19.87 0.88 -10.72
C SER A 143 20.74 0.60 -9.49
N ALA A 144 21.96 0.06 -9.66
CA ALA A 144 22.85 -0.30 -8.57
C ALA A 144 23.20 0.91 -7.66
N ASP A 145 23.40 2.09 -8.25
CA ASP A 145 23.72 3.31 -7.49
C ASP A 145 22.55 3.78 -6.64
N GLN A 146 21.33 3.77 -7.19
CA GLN A 146 20.12 4.11 -6.44
C GLN A 146 19.93 3.16 -5.26
N ARG A 147 20.13 1.85 -5.47
CA ARG A 147 20.08 0.85 -4.40
C ARG A 147 21.08 1.15 -3.28
N LYS A 148 22.31 1.51 -3.65
CA LYS A 148 23.37 1.85 -2.70
C LYS A 148 23.01 3.10 -1.89
N GLN A 149 22.43 4.12 -2.52
CA GLN A 149 21.97 5.33 -1.85
C GLN A 149 20.88 5.03 -0.81
N TYR A 150 19.84 4.28 -1.19
CA TYR A 150 18.77 3.90 -0.26
C TYR A 150 19.28 3.02 0.88
N ARG A 151 20.18 2.06 0.61
CA ARG A 151 20.80 1.25 1.69
C ARG A 151 21.57 2.12 2.68
N LYS A 152 22.32 3.12 2.21
CA LYS A 152 22.99 4.09 3.09
C LYS A 152 22.02 4.92 3.92
N GLN A 153 20.88 5.32 3.36
CA GLN A 153 19.85 6.05 4.12
C GLN A 153 19.26 5.18 5.23
N VAL A 154 19.02 3.89 4.95
CA VAL A 154 18.55 2.92 5.95
C VAL A 154 19.61 2.70 7.02
N GLU A 155 20.88 2.50 6.65
CA GLU A 155 22.00 2.39 7.60
C GLU A 155 22.11 3.62 8.50
N ALA A 156 21.96 4.83 7.94
CA ALA A 156 21.97 6.07 8.71
C ALA A 156 20.78 6.14 9.68
N ALA A 157 19.58 5.76 9.24
CA ALA A 157 18.38 5.74 10.07
C ALA A 157 18.46 4.71 11.22
N ILE A 158 19.08 3.55 10.98
CA ILE A 158 19.38 2.57 12.03
C ILE A 158 20.35 3.16 13.05
N LYS A 159 21.45 3.79 12.60
CA LYS A 159 22.42 4.45 13.49
C LYS A 159 21.83 5.59 14.31
N GLN A 160 20.85 6.30 13.75
CA GLN A 160 20.08 7.33 14.44
C GLN A 160 19.07 6.76 15.45
N GLY A 161 18.92 5.45 15.54
CA GLY A 161 17.96 4.79 16.44
C GLY A 161 16.49 4.89 15.98
N LYS A 162 16.23 5.30 14.73
CA LYS A 162 14.88 5.38 14.17
C LYS A 162 14.23 4.00 14.02
N TYR A 163 15.05 2.99 13.77
CA TYR A 163 14.63 1.60 13.67
C TYR A 163 15.27 0.80 14.79
N PRO A 164 14.52 -0.13 15.41
CA PRO A 164 15.05 -0.91 16.50
C PRO A 164 16.14 -1.85 15.99
N VAL A 165 17.30 -1.83 16.66
CA VAL A 165 18.47 -2.63 16.32
C VAL A 165 18.67 -3.73 17.35
N GLY A 166 19.15 -4.90 16.92
CA GLY A 166 19.75 -5.89 17.83
C GLY A 166 19.02 -7.22 18.05
N LEU A 167 19.70 -8.06 18.83
CA LEU A 167 19.35 -9.39 19.29
C LEU A 167 18.63 -9.28 20.65
N ASP A 168 17.36 -9.66 20.73
CA ASP A 168 16.71 -10.01 22.00
C ASP A 168 16.56 -11.55 22.00
N GLU A 169 17.24 -12.26 22.91
CA GLU A 169 17.37 -13.73 22.92
C GLU A 169 16.03 -14.49 22.95
N ASP A 170 14.95 -13.87 23.46
CA ASP A 170 13.64 -14.52 23.58
C ASP A 170 12.67 -14.25 22.41
N SER A 171 13.04 -13.41 21.45
CA SER A 171 12.13 -13.08 20.36
C SER A 171 12.89 -12.71 19.10
N ASN A 172 12.64 -13.46 18.02
CA ASN A 172 12.63 -12.97 16.64
C ASN A 172 13.00 -11.47 16.57
N SER A 173 14.25 -11.12 16.21
CA SER A 173 14.82 -9.75 16.22
C SER A 173 13.78 -8.65 16.07
N ARG A 174 13.83 -7.50 16.74
CA ARG A 174 12.76 -6.47 16.65
C ARG A 174 12.31 -6.09 15.22
N ALA A 175 13.21 -6.16 14.24
CA ALA A 175 12.90 -6.08 12.81
C ALA A 175 11.89 -7.14 12.30
N MET A 176 11.90 -8.35 12.85
CA MET A 176 10.92 -9.43 12.69
C MET A 176 9.57 -9.12 13.35
N ALA A 177 9.57 -8.44 14.50
CA ALA A 177 8.32 -7.99 15.13
C ALA A 177 7.63 -6.94 14.25
N GLU A 178 8.38 -6.01 13.66
CA GLU A 178 7.89 -5.07 12.64
C GLU A 178 7.41 -5.78 11.36
N PHE A 179 8.18 -6.77 10.87
CA PHE A 179 7.76 -7.60 9.73
C PHE A 179 6.41 -8.29 10.02
N SER A 180 6.24 -8.86 11.21
CA SER A 180 5.03 -9.59 11.61
C SER A 180 3.82 -8.67 11.80
N LYS A 181 4.02 -7.46 12.36
CA LYS A 181 2.98 -6.42 12.45
C LYS A 181 2.49 -6.02 11.05
N ASN A 182 3.41 -5.81 10.10
CA ASN A 182 3.07 -5.42 8.73
C ASN A 182 2.47 -6.56 7.88
N HIS A 183 2.66 -7.82 8.27
CA HIS A 183 2.08 -8.98 7.57
C HIS A 183 0.65 -9.28 8.04
N LYS A 184 0.35 -9.10 9.34
CA LYS A 184 -1.02 -9.24 9.89
C LYS A 184 -2.02 -8.26 9.27
N PHE A 185 -1.58 -7.08 8.83
CA PHE A 185 -2.43 -6.12 8.10
C PHE A 185 -2.85 -6.59 6.70
N GLN A 186 -2.20 -7.60 6.10
CA GLN A 186 -2.48 -8.07 4.74
C GLN A 186 -3.32 -9.36 4.69
N THR A 187 -3.45 -10.09 5.81
CA THR A 187 -4.28 -11.32 5.90
C THR A 187 -5.72 -11.04 6.36
N ASN A 188 -6.19 -9.79 6.28
CA ASN A 188 -7.61 -9.48 6.37
C ASN A 188 -8.33 -9.84 5.04
N THR A 189 -8.16 -11.07 4.58
CA THR A 189 -9.22 -11.74 3.83
C THR A 189 -10.30 -12.07 4.86
N PRO A 190 -11.56 -11.66 4.66
CA PRO A 190 -12.62 -11.96 5.61
C PRO A 190 -12.65 -13.48 5.84
N LYS A 191 -12.50 -13.90 7.11
CA LYS A 191 -12.86 -15.25 7.54
C LYS A 191 -14.28 -15.49 7.05
N LYS A 192 -14.46 -16.37 6.06
CA LYS A 192 -15.76 -17.01 5.88
C LYS A 192 -16.07 -17.65 7.23
N HIS A 193 -17.11 -17.16 7.89
CA HIS A 193 -17.66 -17.84 9.04
C HIS A 193 -18.09 -19.23 8.58
N SER A 194 -17.28 -20.25 8.89
CA SER A 194 -17.77 -21.61 8.96
C SER A 194 -18.77 -21.62 10.11
N HIS A 195 -20.05 -21.65 9.76
CA HIS A 195 -21.12 -21.88 10.71
C HIS A 195 -20.94 -23.32 11.21
N SER A 196 -20.30 -23.47 12.37
CA SER A 196 -20.36 -24.71 13.14
C SER A 196 -21.69 -24.69 13.88
N ASP A 197 -22.75 -25.11 13.20
CA ASP A 197 -23.96 -25.55 13.87
C ASP A 197 -23.76 -27.01 14.28
N ASP A 198 -23.69 -27.22 15.59
CA ASP A 198 -23.94 -28.51 16.22
C ASP A 198 -25.34 -28.99 15.84
N LYS A 199 -25.41 -30.01 14.99
CA LYS A 199 -26.59 -30.88 14.92
C LYS A 199 -26.15 -32.33 14.74
N LYS A 200 -26.52 -33.15 15.72
CA LYS A 200 -26.37 -34.61 15.74
C LYS A 200 -26.93 -35.24 14.45
N PRO A 201 -26.33 -36.32 13.93
CA PRO A 201 -26.96 -37.12 12.90
C PRO A 201 -27.88 -38.16 13.53
N ASP A 202 -29.13 -38.21 13.08
CA ASP A 202 -29.96 -39.42 13.11
C ASP A 202 -30.26 -39.86 11.66
N PRO A 203 -30.53 -41.16 11.43
CA PRO A 203 -30.26 -41.82 10.17
C PRO A 203 -31.51 -41.98 9.26
N GLU A 204 -31.22 -42.33 8.00
CA GLU A 204 -32.11 -42.86 6.96
C GLU A 204 -32.92 -41.87 6.11
N SER A 205 -32.59 -41.81 4.81
CA SER A 205 -33.50 -42.19 3.72
C SER A 205 -32.79 -42.08 2.36
N ASP A 206 -32.82 -43.17 1.60
CA ASP A 206 -32.39 -43.33 0.21
C ASP A 206 -32.94 -42.28 -0.77
N SER A 207 -32.16 -41.96 -1.81
CA SER A 207 -32.60 -41.91 -3.21
C SER A 207 -31.56 -41.25 -4.12
N ASP A 208 -31.01 -42.07 -5.03
CA ASP A 208 -30.55 -41.77 -6.39
C ASP A 208 -30.69 -40.33 -6.93
N ASN A 209 -29.61 -39.75 -7.46
CA ASN A 209 -29.33 -39.82 -8.90
C ASN A 209 -28.02 -39.11 -9.30
N ASN A 210 -27.46 -39.67 -10.36
CA ASN A 210 -26.22 -39.37 -11.08
C ASN A 210 -26.03 -37.89 -11.49
N ASP A 211 -24.77 -37.45 -11.59
CA ASP A 211 -24.09 -37.40 -12.90
C ASP A 211 -22.63 -36.91 -12.71
N ASP A 212 -21.72 -37.82 -13.01
CA ASP A 212 -20.33 -37.58 -13.36
C ASP A 212 -20.29 -36.70 -14.62
N ASP A 213 -19.55 -35.57 -14.59
CA ASP A 213 -18.96 -34.92 -15.77
C ASP A 213 -18.23 -33.62 -15.39
N PHE A 214 -17.03 -33.73 -14.81
CA PHE A 214 -16.15 -32.55 -14.66
C PHE A 214 -14.66 -32.86 -14.75
N PHE A 215 -14.25 -33.73 -15.68
CA PHE A 215 -12.87 -33.73 -16.18
C PHE A 215 -12.83 -34.33 -17.59
N GLU A 216 -13.02 -33.47 -18.59
CA GLU A 216 -12.37 -33.59 -19.91
C GLU A 216 -11.95 -32.20 -20.40
#